data_AF-A0AAV7JR42-F1
#
_entry.id   AF-A0AAV7JR42-F1
#
_cell.length_a   1.000
_cell.length_b   1.000
_cell.length_c   1.000
_cell.angle_alpha   90.00
_cell.angle_beta   90.00
_cell.angle_gamma   90.00
#
_symmetry.space_group_name_H-M   'P 1'
#
loop_
_entity.id
_entity.type
_entity.pdbx_description
1 polymer ?
#
loop_
_entity_poly.entity_id
_entity_poly.type
_entity_poly.pdbx_seq_one_letter_code
_entity_poly.pdbx_strand_id
1 'polypeptide(L)'
;MAMSTKLTSDIQKLYEIDRATPIRLTKLTHTAVFPKPLQRQSVPLTCQVFNDKTVAALKTFKGSLGISKGTIILTQTMSEWFKIMNVKDRFSAIRLRDESRQPWTADCTSFTRLEEACQIISTCAWQGGGGRKLKLTKQTAEAFTVSIRNNVDAAKLLLVDKDFDYVLPAIFADEAFEKFFGQARQRRSGNFYIDDILLHKVVYLAGYLVYNYGDTSSMEEIIGDEDGNEVSSEFLDNLNRSGLCVPTMSTVFFVPNAYNLHDQTKLRCCFHFVELLSFVDAPLAGNKAACTTLANILLKAHVLNVSDKEKSGMPQEARQAL
;
A
#
# COMPACT_ATOMS: atom_id res chain seq x y z
N MET A 1 -12.23 -24.49 13.26
CA MET A 1 -11.48 -24.46 14.54
C MET A 1 -10.79 -23.11 14.67
N ALA A 2 -10.87 -22.44 15.84
CA ALA A 2 -10.47 -21.05 16.04
C ALA A 2 -8.95 -20.82 15.94
N MET A 3 -8.46 -20.47 14.75
CA MET A 3 -7.02 -20.42 14.45
C MET A 3 -6.32 -19.18 15.03
N SER A 4 -6.98 -18.01 15.06
CA SER A 4 -6.30 -16.76 15.46
C SER A 4 -6.30 -16.47 16.97
N THR A 5 -7.26 -17.00 17.76
CA THR A 5 -7.11 -16.99 19.23
C THR A 5 -6.00 -17.92 19.71
N LYS A 6 -5.77 -19.02 18.99
CA LYS A 6 -4.64 -19.92 19.27
C LYS A 6 -3.29 -19.33 18.85
N LEU A 7 -3.24 -18.59 17.74
CA LEU A 7 -2.02 -17.88 17.33
C LEU A 7 -1.50 -16.98 18.45
N THR A 8 -2.34 -16.09 18.98
CA THR A 8 -1.92 -15.16 20.04
C THR A 8 -1.44 -15.91 21.29
N SER A 9 -2.16 -16.93 21.75
CA SER A 9 -1.75 -17.71 22.93
C SER A 9 -0.46 -18.49 22.71
N ASP A 10 -0.27 -19.06 21.53
CA ASP A 10 0.92 -19.84 21.19
C ASP A 10 2.17 -18.95 21.10
N ILE A 11 2.03 -17.76 20.51
CA ILE A 11 3.10 -16.75 20.45
C ILE A 11 3.43 -16.21 21.85
N GLN A 12 2.44 -16.01 22.71
CA GLN A 12 2.65 -15.61 24.11
C GLN A 12 3.45 -16.67 24.88
N LYS A 13 3.05 -17.95 24.80
CA LYS A 13 3.80 -19.05 25.42
C LYS A 13 5.26 -19.10 24.96
N LEU A 14 5.48 -18.95 23.65
CA LEU A 14 6.82 -18.93 23.10
C LEU A 14 7.64 -17.75 23.62
N TYR A 15 7.03 -16.57 23.70
CA TYR A 15 7.68 -15.37 24.22
C TYR A 15 8.10 -15.50 25.68
N GLU A 16 7.28 -16.10 26.55
CA GLU A 16 7.64 -16.27 27.97
C GLU A 16 8.87 -17.16 28.15
N ILE A 17 9.00 -18.23 27.35
CA ILE A 17 10.17 -19.11 27.40
C ILE A 17 11.40 -18.44 26.79
N ASP A 18 11.22 -17.78 25.65
CA ASP A 18 12.30 -17.02 25.01
C ASP A 18 12.78 -15.88 25.92
N ARG A 19 11.92 -15.34 26.79
CA ARG A 19 12.28 -14.32 27.79
C ARG A 19 13.03 -14.87 28.98
N ALA A 20 12.76 -16.11 29.37
CA ALA A 20 13.46 -16.75 30.47
C ALA A 20 14.91 -17.10 30.13
N THR A 21 15.27 -17.17 28.84
CA THR A 21 16.63 -17.47 28.41
C THR A 21 17.46 -16.20 28.15
N PRO A 22 18.73 -16.14 28.59
CA PRO A 22 19.61 -15.01 28.30
C PRO A 22 19.94 -14.90 26.80
N ILE A 23 19.92 -16.03 26.08
CA ILE A 23 20.07 -16.08 24.62
C ILE A 23 18.67 -16.20 24.01
N ARG A 24 18.29 -15.22 23.19
CA ARG A 24 17.01 -15.19 22.48
C ARG A 24 17.06 -16.04 21.21
N LEU A 25 16.12 -16.98 21.11
CA LEU A 25 15.87 -17.81 19.94
C LEU A 25 15.02 -17.06 18.91
N THR A 26 14.16 -16.13 19.36
CA THR A 26 13.26 -15.38 18.49
C THR A 26 13.61 -13.89 18.45
N LYS A 27 12.89 -13.14 17.60
CA LYS A 27 12.89 -11.66 17.61
C LYS A 27 11.71 -11.09 18.38
N LEU A 28 10.96 -11.92 19.11
CA LEU A 28 9.75 -11.50 19.80
C LEU A 28 10.10 -10.55 20.95
N THR A 29 9.46 -9.40 20.92
CA THR A 29 9.52 -8.41 22.00
C THR A 29 8.17 -8.37 22.72
N HIS A 30 8.16 -7.87 23.96
CA HIS A 30 6.91 -7.63 24.69
C HIS A 30 5.92 -6.82 23.83
N THR A 31 6.40 -5.82 23.12
CA THR A 31 5.60 -4.94 22.28
C THR A 31 5.02 -5.64 21.05
N ALA A 32 5.73 -6.61 20.47
CA ALA A 32 5.21 -7.40 19.35
C ALA A 32 4.10 -8.36 19.78
N VAL A 33 4.19 -8.90 21.00
CA VAL A 33 3.21 -9.85 21.56
C VAL A 33 2.00 -9.13 22.17
N PHE A 34 2.24 -7.98 22.81
CA PHE A 34 1.24 -7.17 23.50
C PHE A 34 1.26 -5.72 22.99
N PRO A 35 0.87 -5.48 21.71
CA PRO A 35 0.91 -4.14 21.14
C PRO A 35 -0.18 -3.24 21.74
N LYS A 36 0.21 -2.02 22.12
CA LYS A 36 -0.74 -0.94 22.47
C LYS A 36 -1.52 -0.50 21.23
N PRO A 37 -2.69 0.16 21.36
CA PRO A 37 -3.50 0.58 20.20
C PRO A 37 -2.72 1.31 19.10
N LEU A 38 -1.87 2.29 19.47
CA LEU A 38 -1.02 3.03 18.52
C LEU A 38 0.04 2.16 17.82
N GLN A 39 0.46 1.06 18.46
CA GLN A 39 1.51 0.17 17.94
C GLN A 39 0.95 -0.90 17.01
N ARG A 40 -0.36 -1.11 16.96
CA ARG A 40 -1.02 -2.12 16.10
C ARG A 40 -0.85 -1.87 14.61
N GLN A 41 -0.53 -0.63 14.22
CA GLN A 41 -0.24 -0.25 12.83
C GLN A 41 1.23 -0.49 12.44
N SER A 42 2.09 -0.89 13.38
CA SER A 42 3.52 -1.07 13.12
C SER A 42 3.80 -2.37 12.36
N VAL A 43 4.09 -2.27 11.07
CA VAL A 43 4.55 -3.38 10.24
C VAL A 43 5.80 -4.07 10.82
N PRO A 44 6.83 -3.35 11.33
CA PRO A 44 8.00 -3.98 11.94
C PRO A 44 7.68 -4.93 13.11
N LEU A 45 6.70 -4.61 13.95
CA LEU A 45 6.29 -5.49 15.05
C LEU A 45 5.62 -6.77 14.52
N THR A 46 4.77 -6.63 13.52
CA THR A 46 4.14 -7.77 12.83
C THR A 46 5.19 -8.70 12.20
N CYS A 47 6.24 -8.13 11.59
CA CYS A 47 7.35 -8.90 11.01
C CYS A 47 8.21 -9.63 12.06
N GLN A 48 8.17 -9.26 13.34
CA GLN A 48 8.82 -10.03 14.41
C GLN A 48 8.05 -11.31 14.72
N VAL A 49 6.71 -11.26 14.66
CA VAL A 49 5.85 -12.43 14.84
C VAL A 49 5.97 -13.37 13.64
N PHE A 50 5.85 -12.85 12.42
CA PHE A 50 5.94 -13.61 11.18
C PHE A 50 7.38 -13.71 10.67
N ASN A 51 8.24 -14.34 11.45
CA ASN A 51 9.67 -14.49 11.16
C ASN A 51 10.11 -15.95 11.11
N ASP A 52 11.10 -16.28 10.26
CA ASP A 52 11.68 -17.61 10.16
C ASP A 52 12.21 -18.15 11.50
N LYS A 53 12.81 -17.29 12.33
CA LYS A 53 13.27 -17.68 13.68
C LYS A 53 12.10 -18.06 14.58
N THR A 54 11.00 -17.32 14.48
CA THR A 54 9.77 -17.61 15.22
C THR A 54 9.15 -18.92 14.73
N VAL A 55 9.11 -19.15 13.41
CA VAL A 55 8.64 -20.42 12.82
C VAL A 55 9.49 -21.60 13.30
N ALA A 56 10.82 -21.47 13.27
CA ALA A 56 11.74 -22.50 13.74
C ALA A 56 11.51 -22.81 15.22
N ALA A 57 11.40 -21.79 16.07
CA ALA A 57 11.15 -21.97 17.49
C ALA A 57 9.78 -22.61 17.77
N LEU A 58 8.72 -22.21 17.06
CA LEU A 58 7.39 -22.82 17.18
C LEU A 58 7.43 -24.31 16.79
N LYS A 59 8.24 -24.70 15.80
CA LYS A 59 8.44 -26.12 15.42
C LYS A 59 9.17 -26.88 16.52
N THR A 60 10.24 -26.31 17.08
CA THR A 60 11.03 -26.93 18.16
C THR A 60 10.20 -27.17 19.42
N PHE A 61 9.40 -26.19 19.85
CA PHE A 61 8.62 -26.27 21.08
C PHE A 61 7.18 -26.79 20.88
N LYS A 62 6.88 -27.36 19.71
CA LYS A 62 5.54 -27.81 19.37
C LYS A 62 4.97 -28.81 20.39
N GLY A 63 5.77 -29.81 20.77
CA GLY A 63 5.38 -30.84 21.72
C GLY A 63 5.32 -30.35 23.17
N SER A 64 6.33 -29.60 23.61
CA SER A 64 6.46 -29.18 25.01
C SER A 64 5.45 -28.11 25.42
N LEU A 65 5.04 -27.22 24.52
CA LEU A 65 4.11 -26.12 24.82
C LEU A 65 2.69 -26.32 24.29
N GLY A 66 2.46 -27.46 23.63
CA GLY A 66 1.21 -27.75 22.95
C GLY A 66 0.87 -26.70 21.88
N ILE A 67 1.87 -26.25 21.12
CA ILE A 67 1.67 -25.27 20.04
C ILE A 67 0.80 -25.90 18.96
N SER A 68 -0.20 -25.15 18.50
CA SER A 68 -1.08 -25.59 17.43
C SER A 68 -0.31 -25.74 16.11
N LYS A 69 -0.55 -26.86 15.40
CA LYS A 69 -0.08 -27.03 14.02
C LYS A 69 -0.54 -25.87 13.12
N GLY A 70 -1.75 -25.37 13.35
CA GLY A 70 -2.30 -24.24 12.60
C GLY A 70 -1.52 -22.94 12.80
N THR A 71 -1.04 -22.68 14.02
CA THR A 71 -0.18 -21.51 14.30
C THR A 71 1.10 -21.58 13.49
N ILE A 72 1.78 -22.73 13.51
CA ILE A 72 3.02 -22.95 12.74
C ILE A 72 2.79 -22.71 11.25
N ILE A 73 1.73 -23.30 10.68
CA ILE A 73 1.38 -23.16 9.26
C ILE A 73 1.13 -21.68 8.93
N LEU A 74 0.25 -21.03 9.67
CA LEU A 74 -0.10 -19.62 9.41
C LEU A 74 1.11 -18.71 9.54
N THR A 75 1.93 -18.89 10.59
CA THR A 75 3.12 -18.06 10.79
C THR A 75 4.12 -18.25 9.66
N GLN A 76 4.30 -19.49 9.19
CA GLN A 76 5.16 -19.80 8.06
C GLN A 76 4.63 -19.19 6.76
N THR A 77 3.36 -19.40 6.43
CA THR A 77 2.71 -18.85 5.24
C THR A 77 2.82 -17.33 5.17
N MET A 78 2.54 -16.63 6.28
CA MET A 78 2.65 -15.18 6.32
C MET A 78 4.10 -14.69 6.19
N SER A 79 5.06 -15.41 6.79
CA SER A 79 6.48 -15.06 6.69
C SER A 79 7.00 -15.22 5.26
N GLU A 80 6.63 -16.30 4.59
CA GLU A 80 6.96 -16.55 3.18
C GLU A 80 6.29 -15.52 2.26
N TRP A 81 5.00 -15.24 2.46
CA TRP A 81 4.29 -14.20 1.73
C TRP A 81 4.97 -12.82 1.83
N PHE A 82 5.34 -12.39 3.04
CA PHE A 82 6.06 -11.12 3.23
C PHE A 82 7.38 -11.08 2.47
N LYS A 83 8.12 -12.20 2.42
CA LYS A 83 9.39 -12.27 1.70
C LYS A 83 9.21 -12.21 0.19
N ILE A 84 8.21 -12.92 -0.33
CA ILE A 84 7.90 -12.98 -1.75
C ILE A 84 7.38 -11.62 -2.26
N MET A 85 6.49 -10.96 -1.51
CA MET A 85 5.88 -9.69 -1.94
C MET A 85 6.80 -8.47 -1.77
N ASN A 86 7.80 -8.53 -0.89
CA ASN A 86 8.65 -7.38 -0.54
C ASN A 86 10.03 -7.41 -1.23
N VAL A 87 10.11 -7.96 -2.44
CA VAL A 87 11.34 -7.96 -3.24
C VAL A 87 11.49 -6.62 -3.95
N LYS A 88 12.45 -5.82 -3.49
CA LYS A 88 12.72 -4.45 -3.96
C LYS A 88 13.89 -4.35 -4.93
N ASP A 89 14.74 -5.37 -4.99
CA ASP A 89 15.96 -5.35 -5.78
C ASP A 89 16.25 -6.75 -6.34
N ARG A 90 16.90 -6.79 -7.51
CA ARG A 90 17.19 -8.02 -8.23
C ARG A 90 18.18 -8.96 -7.54
N PHE A 91 18.95 -8.44 -6.59
CA PHE A 91 20.04 -9.16 -5.92
C PHE A 91 19.68 -9.55 -4.48
N SER A 92 18.45 -9.28 -4.04
CA SER A 92 17.98 -9.51 -2.67
C SER A 92 18.17 -10.97 -2.26
N ALA A 93 17.83 -11.90 -3.15
CA ALA A 93 17.99 -13.32 -2.90
C ALA A 93 19.45 -13.76 -2.72
N ILE A 94 20.39 -13.18 -3.48
CA ILE A 94 21.82 -13.50 -3.38
C ILE A 94 22.39 -12.90 -2.08
N ARG A 95 22.13 -11.62 -1.85
CA ARG A 95 22.64 -10.87 -0.68
C ARG A 95 22.15 -11.47 0.64
N LEU A 96 20.88 -11.89 0.67
CA LEU A 96 20.25 -12.46 1.87
C LEU A 96 20.31 -14.00 1.92
N ARG A 97 20.84 -14.64 0.87
CA ARG A 97 20.87 -16.10 0.70
C ARG A 97 19.50 -16.74 0.90
N ASP A 98 18.49 -16.16 0.27
CA ASP A 98 17.08 -16.52 0.44
C ASP A 98 16.37 -16.54 -0.93
N GLU A 99 16.16 -17.75 -1.45
CA GLU A 99 15.53 -17.97 -2.76
C GLU A 99 14.08 -17.49 -2.84
N SER A 100 13.38 -17.36 -1.71
CA SER A 100 12.01 -16.82 -1.71
C SER A 100 11.95 -15.33 -2.06
N ARG A 101 13.11 -14.66 -2.13
CA ARG A 101 13.24 -13.22 -2.44
C ARG A 101 13.78 -12.97 -3.85
N GLN A 102 13.67 -13.95 -4.73
CA GLN A 102 14.00 -13.75 -6.14
C GLN A 102 12.95 -12.84 -6.80
N PRO A 103 13.36 -11.98 -7.76
CA PRO A 103 12.43 -11.33 -8.66
C PRO A 103 11.49 -12.34 -9.32
N TRP A 104 10.28 -11.91 -9.63
CA TRP A 104 9.31 -12.77 -10.30
C TRP A 104 9.65 -12.86 -11.78
N THR A 105 9.77 -14.07 -12.29
CA THR A 105 9.95 -14.40 -13.70
C THR A 105 8.78 -15.27 -14.16
N ALA A 106 8.64 -15.49 -15.47
CA ALA A 106 7.52 -16.25 -16.03
C ALA A 106 7.34 -17.63 -15.36
N ASP A 107 8.46 -18.29 -15.04
CA ASP A 107 8.50 -19.66 -14.51
C ASP A 107 8.76 -19.72 -12.99
N CYS A 108 8.60 -18.61 -12.28
CA CYS A 108 8.99 -18.57 -10.87
C CYS A 108 8.04 -19.40 -9.97
N THR A 109 8.62 -20.11 -9.00
CA THR A 109 7.84 -20.88 -8.00
C THR A 109 7.03 -20.00 -7.04
N SER A 110 7.29 -18.69 -7.03
CA SER A 110 6.62 -17.71 -6.17
C SER A 110 5.12 -17.68 -6.42
N PHE A 111 4.66 -17.80 -7.68
CA PHE A 111 3.23 -17.81 -8.00
C PHE A 111 2.51 -19.01 -7.37
N THR A 112 3.09 -20.20 -7.44
CA THR A 112 2.52 -21.39 -6.80
C THR A 112 2.43 -21.23 -5.29
N ARG A 113 3.49 -20.73 -4.65
CA ARG A 113 3.51 -20.48 -3.19
C ARG A 113 2.47 -19.43 -2.77
N LEU A 114 2.25 -18.41 -3.59
CA LEU A 114 1.23 -17.40 -3.35
C LEU A 114 -0.19 -17.97 -3.48
N GLU A 115 -0.45 -18.84 -4.46
CA GLU A 115 -1.75 -19.52 -4.56
C GLU A 115 -1.97 -20.49 -3.40
N GLU A 116 -0.94 -21.21 -2.95
CA GLU A 116 -1.00 -22.03 -1.73
C GLU A 116 -1.33 -21.18 -0.50
N ALA A 117 -0.74 -19.99 -0.38
CA ALA A 117 -1.06 -19.04 0.69
C ALA A 117 -2.53 -18.59 0.61
N CYS A 118 -3.04 -18.28 -0.58
CA CYS A 118 -4.46 -17.99 -0.82
C CYS A 118 -5.37 -19.17 -0.42
N GLN A 119 -4.98 -20.40 -0.74
CA GLN A 119 -5.74 -21.60 -0.38
C GLN A 119 -5.77 -21.83 1.14
N ILE A 120 -4.63 -21.68 1.81
CA ILE A 120 -4.55 -21.78 3.26
C ILE A 120 -5.44 -20.72 3.92
N ILE A 121 -5.32 -19.46 3.47
CA ILE A 121 -6.10 -18.36 4.04
C ILE A 121 -7.60 -18.52 3.76
N SER A 122 -8.00 -18.90 2.55
CA SER A 122 -9.42 -19.06 2.22
C SER A 122 -10.12 -20.21 2.96
N THR A 123 -9.39 -21.27 3.31
CA THR A 123 -9.92 -22.43 4.05
C THR A 123 -9.99 -22.23 5.56
N CYS A 124 -9.38 -21.17 6.09
CA CYS A 124 -9.46 -20.84 7.50
C CYS A 124 -10.86 -20.35 7.90
N ALA A 125 -11.33 -20.79 9.07
CA ALA A 125 -12.59 -20.32 9.64
C ALA A 125 -12.45 -18.90 10.22
N TRP A 126 -12.68 -17.89 9.38
CA TRP A 126 -12.73 -16.48 9.77
C TRP A 126 -14.09 -16.09 10.33
N GLN A 127 -14.14 -15.07 11.20
CA GLN A 127 -15.42 -14.59 11.73
C GLN A 127 -16.14 -13.71 10.70
N GLY A 128 -17.43 -14.00 10.49
CA GLY A 128 -18.37 -13.07 9.88
C GLY A 128 -19.01 -12.20 10.95
N GLY A 129 -18.92 -10.88 10.81
CA GLY A 129 -19.85 -9.89 11.38
C GLY A 129 -20.06 -9.78 12.90
N GLY A 130 -19.44 -10.61 13.74
CA GLY A 130 -19.57 -10.54 15.21
C GLY A 130 -18.31 -9.97 15.89
N GLY A 131 -18.49 -9.20 16.97
CA GLY A 131 -17.48 -8.37 17.65
C GLY A 131 -16.02 -8.85 17.61
N ARG A 132 -15.09 -7.93 17.32
CA ARG A 132 -13.65 -8.18 17.07
C ARG A 132 -12.98 -8.89 18.25
N LYS A 133 -12.96 -10.22 18.23
CA LYS A 133 -12.10 -11.02 19.11
C LYS A 133 -10.86 -11.47 18.33
N LEU A 134 -9.79 -10.68 18.34
CA LEU A 134 -8.40 -11.10 18.01
C LEU A 134 -8.25 -12.08 16.82
N LYS A 135 -9.05 -11.92 15.76
CA LYS A 135 -9.10 -12.80 14.59
C LYS A 135 -9.14 -11.97 13.31
N LEU A 136 -8.50 -12.45 12.26
CA LEU A 136 -8.70 -11.96 10.89
C LEU A 136 -10.19 -12.07 10.55
N THR A 137 -10.73 -11.00 9.95
CA THR A 137 -12.11 -10.96 9.48
C THR A 137 -12.20 -11.65 8.13
N LYS A 138 -13.41 -12.09 7.77
CA LYS A 138 -13.68 -12.64 6.43
C LYS A 138 -13.29 -11.65 5.33
N GLN A 139 -13.57 -10.36 5.53
CA GLN A 139 -13.23 -9.31 4.57
C GLN A 139 -11.72 -9.16 4.38
N THR A 140 -10.92 -9.23 5.45
CA THR A 140 -9.45 -9.15 5.32
C THR A 140 -8.88 -10.36 4.59
N ALA A 141 -9.43 -11.55 4.82
CA ALA A 141 -9.01 -12.76 4.11
C ALA A 141 -9.38 -12.73 2.61
N GLU A 142 -10.58 -12.22 2.28
CA GLU A 142 -11.01 -11.99 0.89
C GLU A 142 -10.12 -10.96 0.21
N ALA A 143 -9.89 -9.81 0.86
CA ALA A 143 -9.01 -8.76 0.34
C ALA A 143 -7.58 -9.27 0.12
N PHE A 144 -7.03 -10.05 1.06
CA PHE A 144 -5.72 -10.68 0.91
C PHE A 144 -5.65 -11.57 -0.34
N THR A 145 -6.67 -12.41 -0.54
CA THR A 145 -6.74 -13.33 -1.68
C THR A 145 -6.86 -12.60 -3.01
N VAL A 146 -7.76 -11.60 -3.08
CA VAL A 146 -7.95 -10.78 -4.29
C VAL A 146 -6.69 -10.00 -4.63
N SER A 147 -6.05 -9.36 -3.64
CA SER A 147 -4.82 -8.60 -3.86
C SER A 147 -3.68 -9.46 -4.39
N ILE A 148 -3.48 -10.67 -3.85
CA ILE A 148 -2.45 -11.57 -4.35
C ILE A 148 -2.73 -11.99 -5.79
N ARG A 149 -3.97 -12.40 -6.09
CA ARG A 149 -4.35 -12.83 -7.45
C ARG A 149 -4.16 -11.70 -8.46
N ASN A 150 -4.62 -10.50 -8.13
CA ASN A 150 -4.43 -9.32 -8.98
C ASN A 150 -2.94 -9.02 -9.21
N ASN A 151 -2.09 -9.14 -8.18
CA ASN A 151 -0.65 -8.91 -8.32
C ASN A 151 0.02 -9.98 -9.20
N VAL A 152 -0.40 -11.25 -9.06
CA VAL A 152 0.09 -12.34 -9.90
C VAL A 152 -0.36 -12.15 -11.35
N ASP A 153 -1.62 -11.81 -11.59
CA ASP A 153 -2.16 -11.58 -12.94
C ASP A 153 -1.50 -10.37 -13.61
N ALA A 154 -1.32 -9.27 -12.87
CA ALA A 154 -0.57 -8.11 -13.34
C ALA A 154 0.88 -8.47 -13.68
N ALA A 155 1.54 -9.25 -12.83
CA ALA A 155 2.91 -9.70 -13.11
C ALA A 155 2.98 -10.60 -14.33
N LYS A 156 2.04 -11.53 -14.52
CA LYS A 156 1.98 -12.39 -15.71
C LYS A 156 1.79 -11.57 -16.99
N LEU A 157 0.92 -10.57 -16.98
CA LEU A 157 0.74 -9.66 -18.12
C LEU A 157 2.03 -8.92 -18.46
N LEU A 158 2.77 -8.46 -17.44
CA LEU A 158 4.06 -7.80 -17.62
C LEU A 158 5.12 -8.76 -18.21
N LEU A 159 5.19 -9.97 -17.69
CA LEU A 159 6.20 -10.96 -18.08
C LEU A 159 5.92 -11.57 -19.46
N VAL A 160 4.66 -11.90 -19.75
CA VAL A 160 4.26 -12.66 -20.95
C VAL A 160 3.82 -11.73 -22.08
N ASP A 161 2.94 -10.76 -21.79
CA ASP A 161 2.35 -9.93 -22.85
C ASP A 161 3.21 -8.70 -23.17
N LYS A 162 4.08 -8.29 -22.23
CA LYS A 162 4.97 -7.12 -22.37
C LYS A 162 6.46 -7.48 -22.40
N ASP A 163 6.78 -8.77 -22.38
CA ASP A 163 8.14 -9.29 -22.55
C ASP A 163 9.16 -8.70 -21.55
N PHE A 164 8.72 -8.44 -20.31
CA PHE A 164 9.64 -8.06 -19.24
C PHE A 164 10.41 -9.29 -18.73
N ASP A 165 11.73 -9.15 -18.56
CA ASP A 165 12.59 -10.22 -18.02
C ASP A 165 12.19 -10.64 -16.60
N TYR A 166 11.77 -9.67 -15.78
CA TYR A 166 11.38 -9.89 -14.39
C TYR A 166 10.48 -8.76 -13.86
N VAL A 167 9.78 -9.04 -12.75
CA VAL A 167 8.97 -8.09 -12.00
C VAL A 167 9.44 -8.04 -10.55
N LEU A 168 9.55 -6.82 -10.00
CA LEU A 168 9.83 -6.59 -8.59
C LEU A 168 8.52 -6.35 -7.84
N PRO A 169 7.99 -7.34 -7.10
CA PRO A 169 6.64 -7.29 -6.52
C PRO A 169 6.43 -6.18 -5.50
N ALA A 170 7.50 -5.60 -4.93
CA ALA A 170 7.36 -4.45 -4.04
C ALA A 170 6.75 -3.22 -4.75
N ILE A 171 6.74 -3.17 -6.09
CA ILE A 171 6.07 -2.10 -6.86
C ILE A 171 4.55 -2.10 -6.68
N PHE A 172 3.96 -3.25 -6.31
CA PHE A 172 2.52 -3.37 -6.07
C PHE A 172 2.11 -2.89 -4.66
N ALA A 173 3.07 -2.49 -3.83
CA ALA A 173 2.80 -2.00 -2.47
C ALA A 173 2.70 -0.47 -2.43
N ASP A 174 1.88 0.04 -1.50
CA ASP A 174 1.66 1.49 -1.31
C ASP A 174 2.79 2.18 -0.53
N GLU A 175 3.89 1.48 -0.21
CA GLU A 175 5.01 2.03 0.59
C GLU A 175 5.61 3.31 0.00
N ALA A 176 5.65 3.43 -1.33
CA ALA A 176 6.14 4.63 -2.00
C ALA A 176 5.29 5.87 -1.66
N PHE A 177 3.97 5.71 -1.62
CA PHE A 177 3.03 6.76 -1.22
C PHE A 177 3.15 7.07 0.26
N GLU A 178 3.25 6.06 1.13
CA GLU A 178 3.44 6.28 2.57
C GLU A 178 4.74 7.04 2.88
N LYS A 179 5.83 6.68 2.18
CA LYS A 179 7.12 7.36 2.29
C LYS A 179 7.01 8.81 1.83
N PHE A 180 6.31 9.06 0.72
CA PHE A 180 6.04 10.41 0.24
C PHE A 180 5.29 11.23 1.29
N PHE A 181 4.19 10.71 1.86
CA PHE A 181 3.45 11.41 2.91
C PHE A 181 4.27 11.63 4.18
N GLY A 182 5.14 10.67 4.53
CA GLY A 182 6.10 10.83 5.63
C GLY A 182 7.07 11.99 5.40
N GLN A 183 7.66 12.07 4.21
CA GLN A 183 8.55 13.16 3.81
C GLN A 183 7.81 14.51 3.77
N ALA A 184 6.58 14.53 3.25
CA ALA A 184 5.76 15.74 3.20
C ALA A 184 5.50 16.32 4.60
N ARG A 185 5.17 15.46 5.58
CA ARG A 185 5.00 15.86 6.99
C ARG A 185 6.31 16.36 7.61
N GLN A 186 7.42 15.66 7.35
CA GLN A 186 8.74 16.05 7.90
C GLN A 186 9.21 17.40 7.36
N ARG A 187 8.97 17.70 6.09
CA ARG A 187 9.33 18.99 5.47
C ARG A 187 8.54 20.17 6.03
N ARG A 188 7.39 19.94 6.66
CA ARG A 188 6.62 20.96 7.40
C ARG A 188 6.88 20.88 8.91
N SER A 189 8.12 20.66 9.32
CA SER A 189 8.52 20.60 10.73
C SER A 189 7.76 19.54 11.57
N GLY A 190 7.26 18.48 10.92
CA GLY A 190 6.50 17.44 11.59
C GLY A 190 5.02 17.76 11.81
N ASN A 191 4.47 18.77 11.11
CA ASN A 191 3.05 19.08 11.21
C ASN A 191 2.20 17.93 10.63
N PHE A 192 1.42 17.28 11.49
CA PHE A 192 0.63 16.08 11.13
C PHE A 192 -0.60 16.42 10.29
N TYR A 193 -1.12 17.63 10.47
CA TYR A 193 -2.25 18.17 9.73
C TYR A 193 -1.70 19.21 8.75
N ILE A 194 -1.93 18.99 7.47
CA ILE A 194 -1.62 19.96 6.42
C ILE A 194 -3.00 20.44 5.97
N ASP A 195 -3.40 21.67 6.30
CA ASP A 195 -4.76 22.16 5.97
C ASP A 195 -4.86 22.78 4.57
N ASP A 196 -3.72 23.14 3.97
CA ASP A 196 -3.58 23.74 2.63
C ASP A 196 -3.36 22.68 1.52
N ILE A 197 -3.88 21.47 1.77
CA ILE A 197 -3.53 20.25 1.04
C ILE A 197 -4.05 20.27 -0.40
N LEU A 198 -5.25 20.78 -0.64
CA LEU A 198 -5.94 20.55 -1.90
C LEU A 198 -5.29 21.35 -3.02
N LEU A 199 -5.03 22.64 -2.78
CA LEU A 199 -4.35 23.52 -3.74
C LEU A 199 -2.94 23.02 -4.03
N HIS A 200 -2.15 22.70 -3.00
CA HIS A 200 -0.79 22.17 -3.19
C HIS A 200 -0.77 20.79 -3.88
N LYS A 201 -1.76 19.92 -3.64
CA LYS A 201 -1.89 18.64 -4.37
C LYS A 201 -2.24 18.87 -5.84
N VAL A 202 -3.14 19.81 -6.12
CA VAL A 202 -3.53 20.18 -7.48
C VAL A 202 -2.34 20.74 -8.25
N VAL A 203 -1.61 21.70 -7.67
CA VAL A 203 -0.43 22.32 -8.27
C VAL A 203 0.70 21.29 -8.45
N TYR A 204 0.91 20.39 -7.47
CA TYR A 204 1.91 19.32 -7.59
C TYR A 204 1.57 18.31 -8.69
N LEU A 205 0.33 17.86 -8.76
CA LEU A 205 -0.13 16.95 -9.82
C LEU A 205 -0.01 17.60 -11.19
N ALA A 206 -0.37 18.88 -11.30
CA ALA A 206 -0.19 19.65 -12.52
C ALA A 206 1.29 19.72 -12.92
N GLY A 207 2.19 20.07 -11.99
CA GLY A 207 3.64 20.12 -12.24
C GLY A 207 4.24 18.77 -12.64
N TYR A 208 3.76 17.68 -12.04
CA TYR A 208 4.13 16.31 -12.41
C TYR A 208 3.67 15.95 -13.83
N LEU A 209 2.45 16.32 -14.22
CA LEU A 209 1.94 16.06 -15.55
C LEU A 209 2.72 16.85 -16.61
N VAL A 210 3.02 18.12 -16.33
CA VAL A 210 3.84 18.95 -17.23
C VAL A 210 5.25 18.40 -17.37
N TYR A 211 5.89 18.01 -16.27
CA TYR A 211 7.24 17.46 -16.30
C TYR A 211 7.35 16.19 -17.18
N ASN A 212 6.35 15.31 -17.14
CA ASN A 212 6.40 14.05 -17.88
C ASN A 212 5.80 14.12 -19.30
N TYR A 213 4.92 15.09 -19.57
CA TYR A 213 4.07 15.08 -20.76
C TYR A 213 3.90 16.44 -21.44
N GLY A 214 4.47 17.52 -20.89
CA GLY A 214 4.41 18.85 -21.45
C GLY A 214 5.45 19.08 -22.55
N ASP A 215 5.13 19.98 -23.49
CA ASP A 215 6.07 20.44 -24.49
C ASP A 215 6.91 21.58 -23.91
N THR A 216 8.24 21.48 -23.96
CA THR A 216 9.18 22.40 -23.26
C THR A 216 9.27 23.79 -23.89
N SER A 217 8.51 24.05 -24.96
CA SER A 217 8.64 25.20 -25.86
C SER A 217 7.89 26.46 -25.40
N SER A 218 7.02 26.40 -24.39
CA SER A 218 6.14 27.50 -23.99
C SER A 218 6.02 27.65 -22.46
N MET A 219 7.15 27.91 -21.78
CA MET A 219 7.24 27.85 -20.31
C MET A 219 7.55 29.18 -19.63
N GLU A 220 6.75 30.22 -19.88
CA GLU A 220 6.75 31.43 -19.03
C GLU A 220 5.33 31.97 -18.84
N GLU A 221 4.57 31.38 -17.92
CA GLU A 221 3.45 32.06 -17.25
C GLU A 221 3.47 31.68 -15.77
N ILE A 222 3.70 32.68 -14.92
CA ILE A 222 3.69 32.55 -13.46
C ILE A 222 2.23 32.60 -12.97
N ILE A 223 1.91 31.74 -12.01
CA ILE A 223 0.62 31.73 -11.30
C ILE A 223 0.39 33.11 -10.66
N GLY A 224 -0.55 33.87 -11.19
CA GLY A 224 -1.03 35.12 -10.60
C GLY A 224 -2.42 35.44 -11.11
N ASP A 225 -3.41 35.34 -10.24
CA ASP A 225 -4.76 35.89 -10.44
C ASP A 225 -5.07 36.80 -9.23
N GLU A 226 -5.74 37.93 -9.49
CA GLU A 226 -6.01 39.03 -8.55
C GLU A 226 -6.90 38.65 -7.33
N ASP A 227 -7.31 37.39 -7.20
CA ASP A 227 -8.22 36.87 -6.17
C ASP A 227 -7.51 36.02 -5.08
N GLY A 228 -6.42 36.55 -4.53
CA GLY A 228 -5.90 36.15 -3.20
C GLY A 228 -5.44 34.70 -2.99
N ASN A 229 -5.40 33.87 -4.03
CA ASN A 229 -4.91 32.49 -4.00
C ASN A 229 -3.47 32.39 -4.54
N GLU A 230 -2.58 33.29 -4.10
CA GLU A 230 -1.16 33.16 -4.40
C GLU A 230 -0.60 31.91 -3.72
N VAL A 231 -0.23 30.92 -4.54
CA VAL A 231 0.59 29.80 -4.09
C VAL A 231 1.92 30.40 -3.63
N SER A 232 2.29 30.14 -2.37
CA SER A 232 3.52 30.68 -1.77
C SER A 232 4.70 30.55 -2.73
N SER A 233 5.41 31.66 -2.99
CA SER A 233 6.61 31.69 -3.85
C SER A 233 7.65 30.66 -3.41
N GLU A 234 7.73 30.37 -2.11
CA GLU A 234 8.57 29.31 -1.55
C GLU A 234 8.17 27.91 -2.05
N PHE A 235 6.88 27.64 -2.27
CA PHE A 235 6.41 26.36 -2.81
C PHE A 235 6.74 26.21 -4.30
N LEU A 236 6.61 27.29 -5.09
CA LEU A 236 6.97 27.31 -6.50
C LEU A 236 8.49 27.13 -6.69
N ASP A 237 9.30 27.77 -5.84
CA ASP A 237 10.74 27.56 -5.80
C ASP A 237 11.10 26.11 -5.43
N ASN A 238 10.35 25.50 -4.52
CA ASN A 238 10.56 24.10 -4.11
C ASN A 238 10.12 23.08 -5.17
N LEU A 239 9.11 23.38 -5.99
CA LEU A 239 8.73 22.60 -7.17
C LEU A 239 9.89 22.54 -8.16
N ASN A 240 10.43 23.72 -8.52
CA ASN A 240 11.57 23.85 -9.43
C ASN A 240 12.82 23.12 -8.90
N ARG A 241 13.13 23.23 -7.60
CA ARG A 241 14.28 22.55 -6.97
C ARG A 241 14.16 21.03 -6.93
N SER A 242 12.93 20.50 -6.96
CA SER A 242 12.66 19.05 -6.93
C SER A 242 12.71 18.40 -8.31
N GLY A 243 13.08 19.16 -9.35
CA GLY A 243 13.10 18.71 -10.74
C GLY A 243 11.71 18.58 -11.35
N LEU A 244 10.68 19.18 -10.74
CA LEU A 244 9.34 19.28 -11.31
C LEU A 244 9.16 20.66 -11.95
N CYS A 245 8.50 20.69 -13.10
CA CYS A 245 8.21 21.94 -13.78
C CYS A 245 7.10 22.72 -13.06
N VAL A 246 7.22 24.05 -13.03
CA VAL A 246 6.11 24.92 -12.63
C VAL A 246 5.01 24.83 -13.70
N PRO A 247 3.79 24.39 -13.34
CA PRO A 247 2.71 24.23 -14.30
C PRO A 247 2.05 25.57 -14.66
N THR A 248 1.53 25.68 -15.88
CA THR A 248 0.68 26.80 -16.29
C THR A 248 -0.67 26.76 -15.57
N MET A 249 -1.35 27.90 -15.45
CA MET A 249 -2.69 27.98 -14.85
C MET A 249 -3.71 27.08 -15.55
N SER A 250 -3.67 27.02 -16.88
CA SER A 250 -4.49 26.11 -17.67
C SER A 250 -4.29 24.63 -17.28
N THR A 251 -3.07 24.23 -16.91
CA THR A 251 -2.78 22.87 -16.43
C THR A 251 -3.17 22.67 -14.96
N VAL A 252 -3.06 23.71 -14.14
CA VAL A 252 -3.55 23.70 -12.75
C VAL A 252 -5.07 23.51 -12.73
N PHE A 253 -5.83 24.14 -13.65
CA PHE A 253 -7.29 23.96 -13.79
C PHE A 253 -7.69 22.61 -14.40
N PHE A 254 -6.80 21.95 -15.15
CA PHE A 254 -7.06 20.64 -15.73
C PHE A 254 -7.32 19.58 -14.65
N VAL A 255 -6.58 19.60 -13.53
CA VAL A 255 -6.70 18.60 -12.45
C VAL A 255 -8.04 18.70 -11.69
N PRO A 256 -8.52 19.88 -11.26
CA PRO A 256 -9.85 20.06 -10.70
C PRO A 256 -10.98 19.77 -11.70
N ASN A 257 -10.83 20.16 -12.97
CA ASN A 257 -11.84 19.86 -14.00
C ASN A 257 -11.96 18.35 -14.23
N ALA A 258 -10.83 17.63 -14.28
CA ALA A 258 -10.81 16.18 -14.32
C ALA A 258 -11.48 15.55 -13.09
N TYR A 259 -11.21 16.07 -11.89
CA TYR A 259 -11.86 15.61 -10.66
C TYR A 259 -13.38 15.85 -10.68
N ASN A 260 -13.83 17.04 -11.08
CA ASN A 260 -15.26 17.37 -11.19
C ASN A 260 -15.96 16.50 -12.23
N LEU A 261 -15.32 16.28 -13.37
CA LEU A 261 -15.82 15.39 -14.42
C LEU A 261 -15.93 13.95 -13.92
N HIS A 262 -14.95 13.46 -13.15
CA HIS A 262 -15.01 12.17 -12.50
C HIS A 262 -16.17 12.08 -11.50
N ASP A 263 -16.36 13.09 -10.65
CA ASP A 263 -17.41 13.12 -9.62
C ASP A 263 -18.83 13.15 -10.22
N GLN A 264 -19.01 13.92 -11.30
CA GLN A 264 -20.28 14.03 -12.02
C GLN A 264 -20.63 12.75 -12.81
N THR A 265 -19.64 12.14 -13.46
CA THR A 265 -19.87 10.98 -14.34
C THR A 265 -19.84 9.64 -13.57
N LYS A 266 -19.19 9.61 -12.40
CA LYS A 266 -18.98 8.40 -11.56
C LYS A 266 -18.42 7.21 -12.33
N LEU A 267 -17.70 7.47 -13.41
CA LEU A 267 -17.16 6.44 -14.28
C LEU A 267 -16.07 5.66 -13.55
N ARG A 268 -16.24 4.33 -13.49
CA ARG A 268 -15.27 3.41 -12.88
C ARG A 268 -14.28 2.83 -13.90
N CYS A 269 -14.44 3.19 -15.17
CA CYS A 269 -13.66 2.67 -16.27
C CYS A 269 -12.67 3.72 -16.76
N CYS A 270 -11.37 3.43 -16.61
CA CYS A 270 -10.29 4.33 -17.04
C CYS A 270 -10.38 4.68 -18.53
N PHE A 271 -10.74 3.72 -19.39
CA PHE A 271 -10.83 3.93 -20.84
C PHE A 271 -11.81 5.07 -21.21
N HIS A 272 -13.04 5.00 -20.73
CA HIS A 272 -14.07 6.01 -21.02
C HIS A 272 -13.77 7.36 -20.36
N PHE A 273 -13.13 7.32 -19.18
CA PHE A 273 -12.76 8.55 -18.49
C PHE A 273 -11.62 9.28 -19.20
N VAL A 274 -10.64 8.56 -19.75
CA VAL A 274 -9.55 9.14 -20.57
C VAL A 274 -10.10 9.82 -21.83
N GLU A 275 -11.09 9.20 -22.48
CA GLU A 275 -11.74 9.78 -23.66
C GLU A 275 -12.47 11.09 -23.31
N LEU A 276 -13.17 11.12 -22.17
CA LEU A 276 -13.83 12.35 -21.69
C LEU A 276 -12.84 13.45 -21.30
N LEU A 277 -11.71 13.09 -20.69
CA LEU A 277 -10.65 14.04 -20.36
C LEU A 277 -10.05 14.70 -21.60
N SER A 278 -10.09 14.03 -22.76
CA SER A 278 -9.60 14.60 -24.01
C SER A 278 -10.45 15.74 -24.59
N PHE A 279 -11.69 15.91 -24.08
CA PHE A 279 -12.57 17.02 -24.46
C PHE A 279 -12.47 18.23 -23.51
N VAL A 280 -11.66 18.14 -22.45
CA VAL A 280 -11.41 19.28 -21.56
C VAL A 280 -10.52 20.27 -22.29
N ASP A 281 -10.90 21.55 -22.33
CA ASP A 281 -10.10 22.60 -22.96
C ASP A 281 -8.86 22.94 -22.11
N ALA A 282 -7.82 22.12 -22.22
CA ALA A 282 -6.56 22.26 -21.50
C ALA A 282 -5.38 21.70 -22.32
N PRO A 283 -4.15 22.26 -22.18
CA PRO A 283 -3.00 21.87 -23.00
C PRO A 283 -2.65 20.38 -22.98
N LEU A 284 -2.85 19.71 -21.84
CA LEU A 284 -2.54 18.28 -21.67
C LEU A 284 -3.71 17.35 -22.00
N ALA A 285 -4.91 17.87 -22.29
CA ALA A 285 -6.08 17.06 -22.60
C ALA A 285 -5.91 16.26 -23.90
N GLY A 286 -5.22 16.83 -24.89
CA GLY A 286 -4.87 16.13 -26.14
C GLY A 286 -3.81 15.03 -25.95
N ASN A 287 -3.10 15.00 -24.81
CA ASN A 287 -2.08 13.99 -24.54
C ASN A 287 -2.70 12.77 -23.85
N LYS A 288 -2.92 11.70 -24.62
CA LYS A 288 -3.53 10.46 -24.14
C LYS A 288 -2.78 9.82 -22.96
N ALA A 289 -1.46 9.96 -22.89
CA ALA A 289 -0.66 9.44 -21.78
C ALA A 289 -0.89 10.26 -20.49
N ALA A 290 -0.94 11.59 -20.60
CA ALA A 290 -1.26 12.49 -19.48
C ALA A 290 -2.67 12.22 -18.94
N CYS A 291 -3.67 12.12 -19.81
CA CYS A 291 -5.06 11.79 -19.45
C CYS A 291 -5.15 10.42 -18.76
N THR A 292 -4.42 9.42 -19.25
CA THR A 292 -4.39 8.07 -18.64
C THR A 292 -3.78 8.11 -17.26
N THR A 293 -2.68 8.83 -17.08
CA THR A 293 -2.01 8.97 -15.78
C THR A 293 -2.91 9.69 -14.78
N LEU A 294 -3.53 10.81 -15.17
CA LEU A 294 -4.46 11.55 -14.33
C LEU A 294 -5.72 10.71 -13.98
N ALA A 295 -6.29 10.00 -14.96
CA ALA A 295 -7.41 9.10 -14.75
C ALA A 295 -7.11 8.01 -13.71
N ASN A 296 -5.94 7.38 -13.81
CA ASN A 296 -5.50 6.37 -12.87
C ASN A 296 -5.31 6.93 -11.45
N ILE A 297 -4.76 8.14 -11.33
CA ILE A 297 -4.59 8.81 -10.03
C ILE A 297 -5.96 9.10 -9.40
N LEU A 298 -6.89 9.66 -10.16
CA LEU A 298 -8.22 10.03 -9.69
C LEU A 298 -9.08 8.81 -9.32
N LEU A 299 -9.07 7.76 -10.15
CA LEU A 299 -9.79 6.51 -9.86
C LEU A 299 -9.25 5.83 -8.60
N LYS A 300 -7.92 5.77 -8.43
CA LYS A 300 -7.31 5.25 -7.20
C LYS A 300 -7.68 6.10 -5.99
N ALA A 301 -7.63 7.43 -6.10
CA ALA A 301 -8.02 8.33 -5.03
C ALA A 301 -9.51 8.18 -4.64
N HIS A 302 -10.40 7.98 -5.62
CA HIS A 302 -11.82 7.75 -5.36
C HIS A 302 -12.08 6.43 -4.62
N VAL A 303 -11.42 5.33 -5.03
CA VAL A 303 -11.51 4.04 -4.34
C VAL A 303 -11.08 4.16 -2.88
N LEU A 304 -10.00 4.90 -2.61
CA LEU A 304 -9.51 5.15 -1.25
C LEU A 304 -10.52 5.98 -0.44
N ASN A 305 -11.12 7.01 -1.04
CA ASN A 305 -12.03 7.94 -0.36
C ASN A 305 -13.41 7.32 -0.05
N VAL A 306 -13.94 6.46 -0.95
CA VAL A 306 -15.18 5.70 -0.68
C VAL A 306 -14.99 4.74 0.49
N SER A 307 -13.85 4.04 0.54
CA SER A 307 -13.46 3.17 1.66
C SER A 307 -13.40 3.90 3.01
N ASP A 308 -13.08 5.20 3.02
CA ASP A 308 -12.99 6.00 4.24
C ASP A 308 -14.32 6.64 4.64
N LYS A 309 -15.19 7.02 3.69
CA LYS A 309 -16.56 7.51 3.99
C LYS A 309 -17.46 6.41 4.56
N GLU A 310 -17.29 5.16 4.14
CA GLU A 310 -18.00 4.01 4.74
C GLU A 310 -17.63 3.80 6.23
N LYS A 311 -16.45 4.25 6.67
CA LYS A 311 -16.02 4.21 8.08
C LYS A 311 -16.54 5.40 8.91
N SER A 312 -16.80 6.54 8.27
CA SER A 312 -17.21 7.76 8.98
C SER A 312 -18.72 7.85 9.23
N GLY A 313 -19.55 7.13 8.46
CA GLY A 313 -21.01 7.08 8.60
C GLY A 313 -21.58 6.13 9.68
N MET A 314 -20.74 5.47 10.48
CA MET A 314 -21.23 4.60 11.57
C MET A 314 -21.70 5.42 12.79
N PRO A 315 -22.90 5.12 13.35
CA PRO A 315 -23.41 5.78 14.56
C PRO A 315 -22.43 5.72 15.73
N GLN A 316 -22.35 6.79 16.51
CA GLN A 316 -21.39 6.99 17.58
C GLN A 316 -21.47 5.91 18.69
N GLU A 317 -22.65 5.32 18.87
CA GLU A 317 -22.90 4.19 19.78
C GLU A 317 -22.19 2.90 19.30
N ALA A 318 -22.05 2.71 17.99
CA ALA A 318 -21.30 1.60 17.40
C ALA A 318 -19.77 1.83 17.44
N ARG A 319 -19.32 3.08 17.63
CA ARG A 319 -17.89 3.41 17.84
C ARG A 319 -17.42 3.13 19.26
N GLN A 320 -18.31 3.22 20.25
CA GLN A 320 -17.98 3.00 21.66
C GLN A 320 -18.11 1.53 22.09
N ALA A 321 -18.80 0.69 21.30
CA ALA A 321 -18.93 -0.74 21.53
C ALA A 321 -17.87 -1.62 20.81
N LEU A 322 -16.85 -1.00 20.19
CA LEU A 322 -15.71 -1.65 19.51
C LEU A 322 -14.39 -1.37 20.23
#